data_AF-A0A5Q0JWG8-F1
#
_entry.id   AF-A0A5Q0JWG8-F1
#
_cell.length_a   1.000
_cell.length_b   1.000
_cell.length_c   1.000
_cell.angle_alpha   90.00
_cell.angle_beta   90.00
_cell.angle_gamma   90.00
#
_symmetry.space_group_name_H-M   'P 1'
#
loop_
_entity.id
_entity.type
_entity.pdbx_description
1 polymer ?
#
loop_
_entity_poly.entity_id
_entity_poly.type
_entity_poly.pdbx_seq_one_letter_code
_entity_poly.pdbx_strand_id
1 'polypeptide(L)'
;MYILLLYFTLLTGFISNKNPQLTIKIENIEVLEGDIRIGMFNASEKFLKQGLSFKNYIIAVENTTETIIIDDLPEGDYAFILYHGMSSFVGTFLSE
;
A
#
# COMPACT_ATOMS: atom_id res chain seq x y z
N MET A 1 -20.44 19.08 38.22
CA MET A 1 -19.84 19.53 36.94
C MET A 1 -18.63 18.70 36.48
N TYR A 2 -17.84 18.07 37.37
CA TYR A 2 -16.65 17.28 36.97
C TYR A 2 -16.95 15.87 36.44
N ILE A 3 -18.06 15.27 36.87
CA ILE A 3 -18.47 13.92 36.43
C ILE A 3 -18.76 13.90 34.91
N LEU A 4 -19.32 14.99 34.35
CA LEU A 4 -19.63 15.07 32.92
C LEU A 4 -18.36 15.05 32.04
N LEU A 5 -17.28 15.67 32.52
CA LEU A 5 -15.97 15.67 31.86
C LEU A 5 -15.30 14.29 31.88
N LEU A 6 -15.51 13.51 32.94
CA LEU A 6 -14.95 12.17 33.10
C LEU A 6 -15.60 11.13 32.15
N TYR A 7 -16.89 11.32 31.82
CA TYR A 7 -17.58 10.49 30.82
C TYR A 7 -17.13 10.81 29.39
N PHE A 8 -16.73 12.05 29.09
CA PHE A 8 -16.27 12.45 27.76
C PHE A 8 -14.93 11.79 27.37
N THR A 9 -14.04 11.57 28.34
CA THR A 9 -12.74 10.90 28.10
C THR A 9 -12.85 9.38 27.89
N LEU A 10 -13.97 8.76 28.28
CA LEU A 10 -14.21 7.33 28.07
C LEU A 10 -14.72 7.00 26.65
N LEU A 11 -15.19 8.00 25.89
CA LEU A 11 -15.73 7.78 24.54
C LEU A 11 -14.66 7.73 23.43
N THR A 12 -13.45 8.22 23.68
CA THR A 12 -12.39 8.29 22.65
C THR A 12 -11.56 7.00 22.51
N GLY A 13 -11.95 5.92 23.20
CA GLY A 13 -11.10 4.74 23.41
C GLY A 13 -11.06 3.67 22.31
N PHE A 14 -11.75 3.80 21.19
CA PHE A 14 -11.88 2.69 20.22
C PHE A 14 -11.73 3.06 18.74
N ILE A 15 -10.79 3.95 18.40
CA ILE A 15 -10.35 4.04 17.00
C ILE A 15 -9.33 2.92 16.77
N SER A 16 -9.82 1.74 16.41
CA SER A 16 -8.97 0.67 15.89
C SER A 16 -8.61 1.05 14.46
N ASN A 17 -7.45 1.69 14.27
CA ASN A 17 -6.89 1.91 12.94
C ASN A 17 -6.35 0.57 12.45
N LYS A 18 -7.21 -0.24 11.83
CA LYS A 18 -6.80 -1.46 11.17
C LYS A 18 -6.32 -1.07 9.78
N ASN A 19 -5.01 -1.06 9.59
CA ASN A 19 -4.45 -1.06 8.25
C ASN A 19 -4.45 -2.52 7.76
N PRO A 20 -5.26 -2.89 6.76
CA PRO A 20 -5.18 -4.21 6.16
C PRO A 20 -3.78 -4.46 5.60
N GLN A 21 -3.27 -5.67 5.81
CA GLN A 21 -1.96 -6.08 5.30
C GLN A 21 -2.10 -6.57 3.87
N LEU A 22 -1.47 -5.86 2.93
CA LEU A 22 -1.34 -6.29 1.55
C LEU A 22 -0.02 -7.04 1.38
N THR A 23 -0.11 -8.31 0.97
CA THR A 23 1.07 -9.12 0.63
C THR A 23 1.12 -9.32 -0.87
N ILE A 24 2.17 -8.83 -1.51
CA ILE A 24 2.42 -9.00 -2.94
C ILE A 24 3.57 -9.99 -3.08
N LYS A 25 3.28 -11.14 -3.68
CA LYS A 25 4.28 -12.14 -4.02
C LYS A 25 4.60 -12.04 -5.50
N ILE A 26 5.86 -11.77 -5.82
CA ILE A 26 6.36 -11.68 -7.20
C ILE A 26 7.26 -12.88 -7.39
N GLU A 27 6.92 -13.72 -8.34
CA GLU A 27 7.67 -14.92 -8.67
C GLU A 27 8.26 -14.79 -10.09
N ASN A 28 9.28 -15.59 -10.38
CA ASN A 28 9.95 -15.65 -11.68
C ASN A 28 10.61 -14.33 -12.09
N ILE A 29 11.29 -13.67 -11.16
CA ILE A 29 12.10 -12.49 -11.47
C ILE A 29 13.36 -12.97 -12.21
N GLU A 30 13.40 -12.76 -13.53
CA GLU A 30 14.50 -13.22 -14.40
C GLU A 30 15.78 -12.37 -14.23
N VAL A 31 15.62 -11.08 -13.90
CA VAL A 31 16.72 -10.13 -13.79
C VAL A 31 16.78 -9.62 -12.35
N LEU A 32 17.80 -10.06 -11.61
CA LEU A 32 18.04 -9.64 -10.22
C LEU A 32 18.66 -8.23 -10.09
N GLU A 33 18.84 -7.53 -11.21
CA GLU A 33 19.42 -6.20 -11.23
C GLU A 33 18.32 -5.14 -11.31
N GLY A 34 18.29 -4.24 -10.33
CA GLY A 34 17.40 -3.09 -10.26
C GLY A 34 16.42 -3.12 -9.09
N ASP A 35 15.47 -2.20 -9.14
CA ASP A 35 14.44 -2.03 -8.12
C ASP A 35 13.06 -2.36 -8.68
N ILE A 36 12.26 -3.08 -7.89
CA ILE A 36 10.82 -3.14 -8.05
C ILE A 36 10.24 -1.84 -7.49
N ARG A 37 9.51 -1.12 -8.33
CA ARG A 37 8.82 0.10 -7.93
C ARG A 37 7.32 -0.11 -7.98
N ILE A 38 6.66 0.23 -6.88
CA ILE A 38 5.21 0.07 -6.72
C ILE A 38 4.60 1.46 -6.53
N GLY A 39 3.74 1.86 -7.45
CA GLY A 39 2.96 3.09 -7.35
C GLY A 39 1.51 2.77 -6.99
N MET A 40 1.05 3.30 -5.86
CA MET A 40 -0.31 3.13 -5.36
C MET A 40 -1.19 4.32 -5.72
N PHE A 41 -2.45 4.09 -6.06
CA PHE A 41 -3.41 5.12 -6.42
C PHE A 41 -4.73 4.87 -5.69
N ASN A 42 -5.22 5.88 -4.98
CA ASN A 42 -6.48 5.85 -4.24
C ASN A 42 -7.64 6.55 -5.00
N ALA A 43 -7.40 6.98 -6.24
CA ALA A 43 -8.40 7.67 -7.05
C ALA A 43 -8.16 7.37 -8.53
N SER A 44 -9.22 6.98 -9.24
CA SER A 44 -9.18 6.62 -10.67
C SER A 44 -8.69 7.78 -11.55
N GLU A 45 -9.00 9.02 -11.17
CA GLU A 45 -8.56 10.23 -11.87
C GLU A 45 -7.05 10.52 -11.78
N LYS A 46 -6.37 9.91 -10.80
CA LYS A 46 -4.92 10.02 -10.56
C LYS A 46 -4.14 8.85 -11.15
N PHE A 47 -4.84 7.79 -11.54
CA PHE A 47 -4.23 6.57 -12.06
C PHE A 47 -3.35 6.87 -13.28
N LEU A 48 -2.12 6.35 -13.27
CA LEU A 48 -1.10 6.50 -14.32
C LEU A 48 -0.62 7.93 -14.61
N LYS A 49 -1.04 8.94 -13.84
CA LYS A 49 -0.51 10.29 -13.96
C LYS A 49 0.79 10.40 -13.15
N GLN A 50 1.85 10.84 -13.81
CA GLN A 50 3.14 11.06 -13.14
C GLN A 50 2.99 12.00 -11.93
N GLY A 51 3.58 11.59 -10.80
CA GLY A 51 3.59 12.38 -9.57
C GLY A 51 2.27 12.39 -8.79
N LEU A 52 1.24 11.67 -9.23
CA LEU A 52 -0.06 11.60 -8.54
C LEU A 52 -0.31 10.27 -7.81
N SER A 53 0.73 9.45 -7.63
CA SER A 53 0.64 8.28 -6.76
C SER A 53 0.45 8.70 -5.30
N PHE A 54 -0.44 7.99 -4.64
CA PHE A 54 -0.74 8.15 -3.21
C PHE A 54 0.46 7.75 -2.35
N LYS A 55 1.06 6.58 -2.66
CA LYS A 55 2.29 6.08 -2.05
C LYS A 55 3.15 5.40 -3.11
N ASN A 56 4.47 5.48 -2.92
CA ASN A 56 5.45 4.78 -3.74
C ASN A 56 6.34 3.92 -2.85
N TYR A 57 6.54 2.67 -3.24
CA TYR A 57 7.49 1.77 -2.60
C TYR A 57 8.59 1.41 -3.60
N ILE A 58 9.81 1.34 -3.12
CA ILE A 58 10.99 0.93 -3.89
C ILE A 58 11.61 -0.22 -3.12
N ILE A 59 11.66 -1.39 -3.75
CA ILE A 59 12.15 -2.63 -3.18
C ILE A 59 13.30 -3.10 -4.06
N ALA A 60 14.49 -3.24 -3.47
CA ALA A 60 15.62 -3.83 -4.17
C ALA A 60 15.33 -5.31 -4.44
N VAL A 61 15.62 -5.77 -5.65
CA VAL A 61 15.45 -7.19 -5.99
C VAL A 61 16.69 -7.94 -5.50
N GLU A 62 16.52 -8.86 -4.56
CA GLU A 62 17.61 -9.68 -4.06
C GLU A 62 17.48 -11.14 -4.50
N ASN A 63 16.25 -11.60 -4.78
CA ASN A 63 15.93 -12.98 -5.10
C ASN A 63 15.01 -13.09 -6.32
N THR A 64 14.93 -14.31 -6.86
CA THR A 64 14.02 -14.64 -7.98
C THR A 64 12.55 -14.63 -7.59
N THR A 65 12.28 -14.63 -6.28
CA THR A 65 10.95 -14.48 -5.69
C THR A 65 11.05 -13.45 -4.58
N GLU A 66 10.27 -12.38 -4.68
CA GLU A 66 10.20 -11.32 -3.68
C GLU A 66 8.82 -11.29 -3.04
N THR A 67 8.78 -11.12 -1.72
CA THR A 67 7.54 -10.96 -0.96
C THR A 67 7.54 -9.59 -0.33
N ILE A 68 6.63 -8.75 -0.82
CA ILE A 68 6.50 -7.37 -0.40
C ILE A 68 5.28 -7.28 0.50
N ILE A 69 5.48 -6.80 1.72
CA ILE A 69 4.44 -6.62 2.73
C ILE A 69 4.20 -5.13 2.89
N ILE A 70 2.97 -4.70 2.65
CA ILE A 70 2.52 -3.32 2.81
C ILE A 70 1.44 -3.31 3.89
N ASP A 71 1.72 -2.70 5.03
CA ASP A 71 0.86 -2.65 6.22
C ASP A 71 0.53 -1.21 6.66
N ASP A 72 0.91 -0.23 5.84
CA ASP A 72 0.76 1.19 6.11
C ASP A 72 -0.33 1.84 5.24
N LEU A 73 -1.19 1.03 4.61
CA LEU A 73 -2.33 1.47 3.83
C LEU A 73 -3.60 1.44 4.69
N PRO A 74 -4.34 2.55 4.81
CA PRO A 74 -5.65 2.53 5.43
C PRO A 74 -6.63 1.77 4.54
N GLU A 75 -7.66 1.17 5.15
CA GLU A 75 -8.74 0.47 4.45
C GLU A 75 -9.34 1.32 3.32
N GLY A 76 -9.50 0.71 2.14
CA GLY A 76 -10.06 1.36 0.96
C GLY A 76 -9.75 0.64 -0.36
N ASP A 77 -10.21 1.24 -1.45
CA ASP A 77 -10.00 0.73 -2.80
C ASP A 77 -8.76 1.37 -3.41
N TYR A 78 -7.86 0.54 -3.93
CA TYR A 78 -6.61 1.02 -4.50
C TYR A 78 -6.27 0.30 -5.80
N ALA A 79 -5.73 1.07 -6.74
CA ALA A 79 -5.04 0.54 -7.89
C ALA A 79 -3.52 0.60 -7.64
N PHE A 80 -2.78 -0.38 -8.13
CA PHE A 80 -1.32 -0.36 -8.03
C PHE A 80 -0.69 -0.70 -9.37
N ILE A 81 0.44 -0.06 -9.63
CA ILE A 81 1.31 -0.39 -10.74
C ILE A 81 2.61 -0.90 -10.16
N LEU A 82 3.14 -1.94 -10.77
CA LEU A 82 4.42 -2.52 -10.42
C LEU A 82 5.31 -2.49 -11.65
N TYR A 83 6.52 -1.97 -11.52
CA TYR A 83 7.47 -1.98 -12.63
C TYR A 83 8.85 -2.40 -12.15
N HIS A 84 9.46 -3.28 -12.96
CA HIS A 84 10.80 -3.81 -12.77
C HIS A 84 11.56 -3.55 -14.07
N GLY A 85 12.55 -2.66 -14.02
CA GLY A 85 13.36 -2.33 -15.19
C GLY A 85 12.52 -1.84 -16.38
N MET A 86 12.62 -2.54 -17.51
CA MET A 86 11.90 -2.21 -18.76
C MET A 86 10.47 -2.79 -18.84
N SER A 87 10.08 -3.63 -17.88
CA SER A 87 8.78 -4.32 -17.87
C SER A 87 7.83 -3.71 -16.85
N SER A 88 6.61 -3.38 -17.28
CA SER A 88 5.54 -2.81 -16.44
C SER A 88 4.37 -3.79 -16.28
N PHE A 89 3.95 -4.04 -15.05
CA PHE A 89 2.77 -4.81 -14.67
C PHE A 89 1.73 -3.92 -13.97
N VAL A 90 0.44 -4.14 -14.19
CA VAL A 90 -0.64 -3.33 -13.62
C VAL A 90 -1.67 -4.23 -12.95
N GLY A 91 -2.06 -3.90 -11.71
CA GLY A 91 -3.04 -4.66 -10.92
C GLY A 91 -4.00 -3.77 -10.13
N THR A 92 -5.13 -4.35 -9.70
CA THR A 92 -6.14 -3.69 -8.85
C THR A 92 -6.40 -4.58 -7.64
N PHE A 93 -6.54 -4.00 -6.44
CA PHE A 93 -6.93 -4.74 -5.24
C PHE A 93 -7.91 -3.93 -4.40
N LEU A 94 -8.74 -4.64 -3.63
CA LEU A 94 -9.61 -4.09 -2.62
C LEU A 94 -9.00 -4.49 -1.28
N SER A 95 -8.70 -3.53 -0.40
CA SER A 95 -8.24 -3.85 0.94
C SER A 95 -9.46 -3.89 1.87
N GLU A 96 -9.99 -5.08 2.09
CA GLU A 96 -11.07 -5.37 3.06
C GLU A 96 -10.52 -5.72 4.45
#